data_AF-A0A820MRL6-F1
#
_entry.id   AF-A0A820MRL6-F1
#
_cell.length_a   1.000
_cell.length_b   1.000
_cell.length_c   1.000
_cell.angle_alpha   90.00
_cell.angle_beta   90.00
_cell.angle_gamma   90.00
#
_symmetry.space_group_name_H-M   'P 1'
#
loop_
_entity.id
_entity.type
_entity.pdbx_description
1 polymer ?
#
loop_
_entity_poly.entity_id
_entity_poly.type
_entity_poly.pdbx_seq_one_letter_code
_entity_poly.pdbx_strand_id
1 'polypeptide(L)'
;MKNIHFSARTTIGANTANVSSSGFVSIHTLPVAFGYLKIIEKQQPKYVDKLTPHITKLLQKLIKDHTSAGVDYNPAFTEYIIECLTLLKYRIGQLTSDLRKQFMNNFLPCLIEKSHDITLVRAIIRLVYDWLKWRGDVQLVPSLKEKSQLLLKLLQCIDKSGRFHQHQQTNDNDLTNSFLELILHVYQETNYRELCIKLEAAFILGLKSTNQQLRKQFFLILDKNLRKTLHDRLLFIFLSQNWEYLGQHYWIKQCLELFYTCVSSTIPLSIVDNRTSILPALTSVIKSGEFYDRYDFMIDYVKTKNPSAIENVGIKTEQNSDVQIKMEVNDETPTQNPAYSIISNALGVTAMSTLVT
;
A
#
# COMPACT_ATOMS: atom_id res chain seq x y z
N MET A 1 -37.53 8.64 34.02
CA MET A 1 -36.10 8.83 33.64
C MET A 1 -35.09 8.48 34.74
N LYS A 2 -35.29 8.86 36.02
CA LYS A 2 -34.35 8.49 37.12
C LYS A 2 -34.31 6.97 37.45
N ASN A 3 -35.44 6.26 37.32
CA ASN A 3 -35.51 4.83 37.64
C ASN A 3 -34.82 3.91 36.61
N ILE A 4 -34.72 4.33 35.34
CA ILE A 4 -34.00 3.58 34.29
C ILE A 4 -32.49 3.64 34.52
N HIS A 5 -31.98 4.80 34.96
CA HIS A 5 -30.58 4.97 35.33
C HIS A 5 -30.16 4.16 36.57
N PHE A 6 -31.07 3.99 37.54
CA PHE A 6 -30.78 3.21 38.74
C PHE A 6 -30.81 1.71 38.46
N SER A 7 -31.80 1.23 37.71
CA SER A 7 -31.86 -0.17 37.25
C SER A 7 -30.62 -0.52 36.41
N ALA A 8 -30.25 0.33 35.44
CA ALA A 8 -29.04 0.15 34.63
C ALA A 8 -27.74 0.16 35.46
N ARG A 9 -27.62 1.01 36.49
CA ARG A 9 -26.45 1.00 37.38
C ARG A 9 -26.29 -0.34 38.11
N THR A 10 -27.39 -0.94 38.56
CA THR A 10 -27.37 -2.22 39.27
C THR A 10 -27.12 -3.38 38.33
N THR A 11 -27.70 -3.40 37.12
CA THR A 11 -27.47 -4.47 36.14
C THR A 11 -26.09 -4.39 35.49
N ILE A 12 -25.58 -3.18 35.22
CA ILE A 12 -24.21 -3.00 34.70
C ILE A 12 -23.22 -3.30 35.80
N GLY A 13 -23.39 -2.78 37.01
CA GLY A 13 -22.52 -3.11 38.15
C GLY A 13 -22.48 -4.61 38.42
N ALA A 14 -23.64 -5.30 38.40
CA ALA A 14 -23.71 -6.73 38.61
C ALA A 14 -23.19 -7.55 37.42
N ASN A 15 -23.44 -7.14 36.16
CA ASN A 15 -22.91 -7.85 35.00
C ASN A 15 -21.43 -7.55 34.75
N THR A 16 -20.92 -6.35 35.02
CA THR A 16 -19.50 -6.03 34.95
C THR A 16 -18.72 -6.57 36.14
N ALA A 17 -19.33 -6.65 37.34
CA ALA A 17 -18.75 -7.34 38.48
C ALA A 17 -18.78 -8.88 38.31
N ASN A 18 -19.83 -9.45 37.71
CA ASN A 18 -19.85 -10.87 37.32
C ASN A 18 -18.91 -11.17 36.14
N VAL A 19 -18.62 -10.19 35.28
CA VAL A 19 -17.58 -10.27 34.25
C VAL A 19 -16.18 -10.36 34.87
N SER A 20 -15.97 -9.87 36.11
CA SER A 20 -14.71 -10.01 36.83
C SER A 20 -14.57 -11.28 37.67
N SER A 21 -15.67 -11.96 38.04
CA SER A 21 -15.62 -13.08 39.02
C SER A 21 -16.12 -14.42 38.52
N SER A 22 -16.77 -14.51 37.36
CA SER A 22 -17.28 -15.78 36.84
C SER A 22 -16.82 -16.04 35.41
N GLY A 23 -15.95 -17.04 35.27
CA GLY A 23 -15.72 -17.70 33.98
C GLY A 23 -17.07 -18.18 33.44
N PHE A 24 -17.29 -17.99 32.13
CA PHE A 24 -18.54 -18.15 31.39
C PHE A 24 -19.44 -16.91 31.34
N VAL A 25 -19.06 -15.95 30.50
CA VAL A 25 -20.08 -15.21 29.74
C VAL A 25 -20.73 -16.23 28.80
N SER A 26 -21.95 -16.66 29.12
CA SER A 26 -22.73 -17.54 28.26
C SER A 26 -22.93 -16.87 26.89
N ILE A 27 -22.77 -17.61 25.79
CA ILE A 27 -22.87 -17.07 24.41
C ILE A 27 -24.19 -16.32 24.19
N HIS A 28 -25.25 -16.69 24.93
CA HIS A 28 -26.57 -16.07 24.88
C HIS A 28 -26.65 -14.65 25.47
N THR A 29 -25.73 -14.23 26.35
CA THR A 29 -25.74 -12.86 26.93
C THR A 29 -24.93 -11.84 26.10
N LEU A 30 -24.07 -12.30 25.19
CA LEU A 30 -23.30 -11.43 24.29
C LEU A 30 -24.19 -10.54 23.40
N PRO A 31 -25.23 -11.04 22.69
CA PRO A 31 -26.04 -10.19 21.84
C PRO A 31 -26.72 -9.04 22.60
N VAL A 32 -27.19 -9.31 23.82
CA VAL A 32 -27.80 -8.28 24.68
C VAL A 32 -26.78 -7.24 25.13
N ALA A 33 -25.57 -7.68 25.51
CA ALA A 33 -24.48 -6.79 25.89
C ALA A 33 -24.06 -5.86 24.74
N PHE A 34 -23.88 -6.41 23.53
CA PHE A 34 -23.55 -5.62 22.34
C PHE A 34 -24.67 -4.67 21.93
N GLY A 35 -25.93 -5.11 22.00
CA GLY A 35 -27.09 -4.24 21.75
C GLY A 35 -27.12 -3.03 22.70
N TYR A 36 -26.81 -3.25 23.97
CA TYR A 36 -26.74 -2.17 24.96
C TYR A 36 -25.53 -1.25 24.74
N LEU A 37 -24.36 -1.78 24.40
CA LEU A 37 -23.17 -0.99 24.06
C LEU A 37 -23.41 -0.06 22.86
N LYS A 38 -24.13 -0.52 21.83
CA LYS A 38 -24.52 0.32 20.68
C LYS A 38 -25.39 1.50 21.08
N ILE A 39 -26.36 1.27 21.97
CA ILE A 39 -27.26 2.33 22.46
C ILE A 39 -26.45 3.35 23.26
N ILE A 40 -25.55 2.88 24.12
CA ILE A 40 -24.65 3.74 24.90
C ILE A 40 -23.73 4.55 23.99
N GLU A 41 -23.14 3.95 22.95
CA GLU A 41 -22.24 4.66 22.04
C GLU A 41 -22.94 5.87 21.42
N LYS A 42 -24.19 5.72 20.98
CA LYS A 42 -25.00 6.79 20.40
C LYS A 42 -25.39 7.87 21.41
N GLN A 43 -25.61 7.50 22.67
CA GLN A 43 -26.13 8.42 23.69
C GLN A 43 -25.04 9.11 24.53
N GLN A 44 -23.95 8.41 24.84
CA GLN A 44 -22.89 8.84 25.76
C GLN A 44 -21.53 8.24 25.34
N PRO A 45 -20.86 8.80 24.30
CA PRO A 45 -19.61 8.26 23.79
C PRO A 45 -18.50 8.20 24.84
N LYS A 46 -18.48 9.16 25.78
CA LYS A 46 -17.51 9.23 26.91
C LYS A 46 -17.66 8.10 27.93
N TYR A 47 -18.81 7.43 27.99
CA TYR A 47 -19.00 6.29 28.90
C TYR A 47 -18.40 5.01 28.32
N VAL A 48 -18.45 4.85 27.00
CA VAL A 48 -17.80 3.74 26.29
C VAL A 48 -16.29 3.73 26.54
N ASP A 49 -15.69 4.92 26.66
CA ASP A 49 -14.27 5.10 26.93
C ASP A 49 -13.81 4.41 28.22
N LYS A 50 -14.68 4.35 29.25
CA LYS A 50 -14.40 3.62 30.50
C LYS A 50 -14.50 2.10 30.33
N LEU A 51 -15.27 1.64 29.35
CA LEU A 51 -15.47 0.23 29.02
C LEU A 51 -14.42 -0.28 28.04
N THR A 52 -13.65 0.59 27.38
CA THR A 52 -12.61 0.23 26.41
C THR A 52 -11.69 -0.91 26.88
N PRO A 53 -11.11 -0.92 28.10
CA PRO A 53 -10.27 -2.04 28.54
C PRO A 53 -11.02 -3.38 28.64
N HIS A 54 -12.31 -3.35 28.99
CA HIS A 54 -13.15 -4.55 29.07
C HIS A 54 -13.49 -5.07 27.66
N ILE A 55 -13.78 -4.17 26.72
CA ILE A 55 -14.00 -4.48 25.31
C ILE A 55 -12.73 -5.12 24.72
N THR A 56 -11.55 -4.59 25.02
CA THR A 56 -10.27 -5.17 24.53
C THR A 56 -10.02 -6.57 25.08
N LYS A 57 -10.32 -6.84 26.36
CA LYS A 57 -10.22 -8.19 26.94
C LYS A 57 -11.25 -9.16 26.34
N LEU A 58 -12.48 -8.70 26.12
CA LEU A 58 -13.50 -9.50 25.43
C LEU A 58 -13.05 -9.84 24.01
N LEU A 59 -12.54 -8.84 23.28
CA LEU A 59 -11.99 -9.02 21.94
C LEU A 59 -10.85 -10.05 21.93
N GLN A 60 -9.92 -10.00 22.90
CA GLN A 60 -8.84 -10.98 23.01
C GLN A 60 -9.39 -12.40 23.13
N LYS A 61 -10.42 -12.61 23.96
CA LYS A 61 -11.06 -13.92 24.12
C LYS A 61 -11.74 -14.37 22.82
N LEU A 62 -12.53 -13.48 22.20
CA LEU A 62 -13.21 -13.77 20.93
C LEU A 62 -12.23 -14.11 19.80
N ILE A 63 -11.09 -13.41 19.71
CA ILE A 63 -10.03 -13.72 18.72
C ILE A 63 -9.43 -15.10 18.98
N LYS A 64 -9.15 -15.43 20.24
CA LYS A 64 -8.62 -16.76 20.59
C LYS A 64 -9.60 -17.85 20.17
N ASP A 65 -10.86 -17.70 20.53
CA ASP A 65 -11.91 -18.68 20.21
C ASP A 65 -12.09 -18.78 18.68
N HIS A 66 -12.21 -17.67 17.96
CA HIS A 66 -12.31 -17.60 16.48
C HIS A 66 -11.15 -18.25 15.75
N THR A 67 -9.92 -18.06 16.22
CA THR A 67 -8.71 -18.60 15.56
C THR A 67 -8.39 -20.03 15.95
N SER A 68 -8.93 -20.52 17.08
CA SER A 68 -8.80 -21.92 17.53
C SER A 68 -9.94 -22.82 17.05
N ALA A 69 -11.07 -22.23 16.63
CA ALA A 69 -12.24 -22.93 16.13
C ALA A 69 -11.94 -23.50 14.73
N GLY A 70 -11.34 -24.70 14.67
CA GLY A 70 -11.16 -25.44 13.44
C GLY A 70 -12.49 -25.97 12.89
N VAL A 71 -13.27 -26.69 13.71
CA VAL A 71 -14.44 -27.46 13.28
C VAL A 71 -15.77 -26.86 13.77
N ASP A 72 -15.79 -26.19 14.93
CA ASP A 72 -16.97 -25.53 15.50
C ASP A 72 -16.97 -24.02 15.20
N TYR A 73 -16.92 -23.67 13.92
CA TYR A 73 -16.99 -22.26 13.51
C TYR A 73 -18.38 -21.69 13.79
N ASN A 74 -18.50 -20.82 14.80
CA ASN A 74 -19.73 -20.07 15.05
C ASN A 74 -19.65 -18.68 14.38
N PRO A 75 -20.44 -18.42 13.32
CA PRO A 75 -20.39 -17.16 12.58
C PRO A 75 -20.75 -15.93 13.43
N ALA A 76 -21.47 -16.12 14.54
CA ALA A 76 -21.78 -15.03 15.46
C ALA A 76 -20.52 -14.41 16.08
N PHE A 77 -19.44 -15.17 16.26
CA PHE A 77 -18.18 -14.63 16.77
C PHE A 77 -17.57 -13.59 15.82
N THR A 78 -17.64 -13.80 14.51
CA THR A 78 -17.19 -12.79 13.54
C THR A 78 -17.97 -11.49 13.70
N GLU A 79 -19.30 -11.55 13.83
CA GLU A 79 -20.12 -10.35 14.01
C GLU A 79 -19.75 -9.59 15.30
N TYR A 80 -19.56 -10.31 16.41
CA TYR A 80 -19.14 -9.70 17.67
C TYR A 80 -17.73 -9.10 17.61
N ILE A 81 -16.80 -9.75 16.89
CA ILE A 81 -15.45 -9.21 16.66
C ILE A 81 -15.54 -7.93 15.85
N ILE A 82 -16.29 -7.93 14.74
CA ILE A 82 -16.49 -6.74 13.91
C ILE A 82 -17.05 -5.59 14.75
N GLU A 83 -18.02 -5.87 15.62
CA GLU A 83 -18.61 -4.88 16.52
C GLU A 83 -17.63 -4.34 17.57
N CYS A 84 -16.79 -5.20 18.14
CA CYS A 84 -15.70 -4.74 19.01
C CYS A 84 -14.73 -3.81 18.26
N LEU A 85 -14.38 -4.14 17.01
CA LEU A 85 -13.49 -3.34 16.20
C LEU A 85 -14.09 -1.97 15.85
N THR A 86 -15.39 -1.90 15.55
CA THR A 86 -16.09 -0.62 15.29
C THR A 86 -16.12 0.27 16.53
N LEU A 87 -16.39 -0.30 17.71
CA LEU A 87 -16.37 0.43 18.98
C LEU A 87 -14.96 0.96 19.33
N LEU A 88 -13.89 0.21 19.01
CA LEU A 88 -12.52 0.62 19.30
C LEU A 88 -11.91 1.57 18.25
N LYS A 89 -12.53 1.71 17.08
CA LYS A 89 -12.04 2.42 15.89
C LYS A 89 -11.43 3.81 16.17
N TYR A 90 -12.10 4.65 16.96
CA TYR A 90 -11.64 6.01 17.27
C TYR A 90 -11.24 6.18 18.74
N ARG A 91 -10.88 5.08 19.41
CA ARG A 91 -10.55 5.05 20.85
C ARG A 91 -9.17 4.50 21.13
N ILE A 92 -8.30 4.43 20.12
CA ILE A 92 -6.96 3.83 20.25
C ILE A 92 -6.07 4.64 21.19
N GLY A 93 -6.23 5.98 21.21
CA GLY A 93 -5.53 6.86 22.15
C GLY A 93 -5.93 6.69 23.61
N GLN A 94 -7.09 6.10 23.87
CA GLN A 94 -7.60 5.87 25.23
C GLN A 94 -7.18 4.51 25.80
N LEU A 95 -6.60 3.66 24.96
CA LEU A 95 -6.02 2.40 25.39
C LEU A 95 -4.75 2.69 26.19
N THR A 96 -4.51 1.89 27.24
CA THR A 96 -3.20 1.87 27.89
C THR A 96 -2.14 1.43 26.87
N SER A 97 -0.90 1.87 27.08
CA SER A 97 0.22 1.57 26.15
C SER A 97 0.36 0.07 25.86
N ASP A 98 0.14 -0.79 26.86
CA ASP A 98 0.17 -2.24 26.71
C ASP A 98 -0.97 -2.77 25.82
N LEU A 99 -2.22 -2.37 26.11
CA LEU A 99 -3.39 -2.79 25.33
C LEU A 99 -3.34 -2.28 23.89
N ARG A 100 -2.82 -1.06 23.67
CA ARG A 100 -2.60 -0.52 22.32
C ARG A 100 -1.63 -1.39 21.53
N LYS A 101 -0.50 -1.78 22.14
CA LYS A 101 0.48 -2.67 21.51
C LYS A 101 -0.13 -4.03 21.20
N GLN A 102 -0.88 -4.61 22.12
CA GLN A 102 -1.57 -5.88 21.89
C GLN A 102 -2.59 -5.77 20.74
N PHE A 103 -3.39 -4.69 20.72
CA PHE A 103 -4.38 -4.46 19.66
C PHE A 103 -3.74 -4.33 18.27
N MET A 104 -2.72 -3.47 18.14
CA MET A 104 -2.09 -3.15 16.86
C MET A 104 -1.13 -4.24 16.36
N ASN A 105 -0.34 -4.85 17.26
CA ASN A 105 0.74 -5.75 16.86
C ASN A 105 0.35 -7.24 16.97
N ASN A 106 -0.66 -7.58 17.78
CA ASN A 106 -1.05 -8.98 17.99
C ASN A 106 -2.46 -9.25 17.45
N PHE A 107 -3.47 -8.50 17.88
CA PHE A 107 -4.87 -8.81 17.58
C PHE A 107 -5.21 -8.62 16.11
N LEU A 108 -4.95 -7.44 15.54
CA LEU A 108 -5.23 -7.18 14.13
C LEU A 108 -4.39 -8.06 13.18
N PRO A 109 -3.06 -8.20 13.35
CA PRO A 109 -2.27 -9.10 12.51
C PRO A 109 -2.72 -10.56 12.62
N CYS A 110 -3.04 -11.04 13.83
CA CYS A 110 -3.55 -12.41 14.02
C CYS A 110 -4.86 -12.63 13.25
N LEU A 111 -5.79 -11.68 13.31
CA LEU A 111 -7.04 -11.75 12.55
C LEU A 111 -6.80 -11.77 11.04
N ILE A 112 -5.89 -10.91 10.54
CA ILE A 112 -5.53 -10.86 9.12
C ILE A 112 -4.88 -12.16 8.65
N GLU A 113 -4.03 -12.78 9.48
CA GLU A 113 -3.25 -13.95 9.10
C GLU A 113 -3.98 -15.28 9.27
N LYS A 114 -4.88 -15.40 10.25
CA LYS A 114 -5.50 -16.67 10.66
C LYS A 114 -7.00 -16.75 10.38
N SER A 115 -7.69 -15.64 10.15
CA SER A 115 -9.13 -15.68 9.87
C SER A 115 -9.41 -16.25 8.47
N HIS A 116 -10.34 -17.20 8.40
CA HIS A 116 -10.88 -17.71 7.13
C HIS A 116 -12.14 -16.97 6.68
N ASP A 117 -12.68 -16.06 7.52
CA ASP A 117 -13.85 -15.25 7.16
C ASP A 117 -13.45 -13.97 6.41
N ILE A 118 -13.85 -13.92 5.13
CA ILE A 118 -13.65 -12.79 4.21
C ILE A 118 -14.33 -11.52 4.74
N THR A 119 -15.47 -11.64 5.40
CA THR A 119 -16.25 -10.51 5.94
C THR A 119 -15.47 -9.79 7.03
N LEU A 120 -14.78 -10.55 7.89
CA LEU A 120 -13.92 -9.98 8.92
C LEU A 120 -12.73 -9.23 8.32
N VAL A 121 -12.03 -9.84 7.35
CA VAL A 121 -10.90 -9.18 6.68
C VAL A 121 -11.35 -7.92 5.95
N ARG A 122 -12.53 -7.96 5.30
CA ARG A 122 -13.14 -6.78 4.67
C ARG A 122 -13.47 -5.69 5.68
N ALA A 123 -13.97 -6.04 6.86
CA ALA A 123 -14.21 -5.09 7.94
C ALA A 123 -12.89 -4.45 8.44
N ILE A 124 -11.81 -5.22 8.52
CA ILE A 124 -10.48 -4.70 8.86
C ILE A 124 -9.94 -3.75 7.78
N ILE A 125 -10.12 -4.06 6.49
CA ILE A 125 -9.75 -3.15 5.38
C ILE A 125 -10.52 -1.82 5.53
N ARG A 126 -11.83 -1.87 5.77
CA ARG A 126 -12.66 -0.67 6.00
C ARG A 126 -12.18 0.12 7.22
N LEU A 127 -11.85 -0.57 8.32
CA LEU A 127 -11.30 0.04 9.53
C LEU A 127 -10.01 0.84 9.23
N VAL A 128 -9.07 0.23 8.50
CA VAL A 128 -7.81 0.89 8.11
C VAL A 128 -8.06 2.05 7.15
N TYR A 129 -8.98 1.88 6.19
CA TYR A 129 -9.38 2.94 5.27
C TYR A 129 -9.92 4.17 6.01
N ASP A 130 -10.78 3.95 7.00
CA ASP A 130 -11.33 5.03 7.81
C ASP A 130 -10.26 5.73 8.66
N TRP A 131 -9.24 5.02 9.13
CA TRP A 131 -8.09 5.63 9.81
C TRP A 131 -7.22 6.47 8.88
N LEU A 132 -7.13 6.12 7.59
CA LEU A 132 -6.45 6.93 6.58
C LEU A 132 -7.27 8.16 6.19
N LYS A 133 -8.60 8.05 6.20
CA LYS A 133 -9.49 9.22 5.98
C LYS A 133 -9.63 10.14 7.19
N TRP A 134 -9.22 9.70 8.37
CA TRP A 134 -9.35 10.48 9.59
C TRP A 134 -8.56 11.79 9.51
N ARG A 135 -9.24 12.91 9.78
CA ARG A 135 -8.67 14.27 9.84
C ARG A 135 -8.77 14.91 11.24
N GLY A 136 -9.30 14.19 12.22
CA GLY A 136 -9.45 14.67 13.60
C GLY A 136 -8.17 14.47 14.42
N ASP A 137 -8.33 14.33 15.73
CA ASP A 137 -7.22 14.10 16.66
C ASP A 137 -6.42 12.84 16.29
N VAL A 138 -5.13 13.01 16.04
CA VAL A 138 -4.19 11.95 15.63
C VAL A 138 -4.00 10.92 16.75
N GLN A 139 -4.19 11.29 18.02
CA GLN A 139 -4.06 10.37 19.15
C GLN A 139 -5.12 9.27 19.13
N LEU A 140 -6.30 9.55 18.55
CA LEU A 140 -7.43 8.63 18.51
C LEU A 140 -7.28 7.49 17.49
N VAL A 141 -6.30 7.59 16.58
CA VAL A 141 -6.04 6.64 15.50
C VAL A 141 -4.60 6.09 15.58
N PRO A 142 -4.28 5.03 14.82
CA PRO A 142 -2.92 4.51 14.83
C PRO A 142 -1.93 5.48 14.18
N SER A 143 -0.69 5.37 14.63
CA SER A 143 0.46 6.05 14.03
C SER A 143 0.68 5.59 12.59
N LEU A 144 1.42 6.40 11.82
CA LEU A 144 1.79 6.08 10.45
C LEU A 144 2.54 4.75 10.33
N LYS A 145 3.41 4.46 11.32
CA LYS A 145 4.18 3.21 11.41
C LYS A 145 3.29 2.00 11.59
N GLU A 146 2.32 2.07 12.51
CA GLU A 146 1.36 0.98 12.76
C GLU A 146 0.45 0.76 11.53
N LYS A 147 0.00 1.83 10.87
CA LYS A 147 -0.75 1.75 9.61
C LYS A 147 0.05 1.04 8.52
N SER A 148 1.32 1.42 8.35
CA SER A 148 2.22 0.79 7.37
C SER A 148 2.37 -0.72 7.61
N GLN A 149 2.54 -1.15 8.86
CA GLN A 149 2.65 -2.57 9.20
C GLN A 149 1.38 -3.34 8.88
N LEU A 150 0.20 -2.80 9.20
CA LEU A 150 -1.08 -3.45 8.89
C LEU A 150 -1.31 -3.55 7.38
N LEU A 151 -0.96 -2.53 6.60
CA LEU A 151 -1.11 -2.56 5.14
C LEU A 151 -0.24 -3.64 4.49
N LEU A 152 0.99 -3.81 4.97
CA LEU A 152 1.87 -4.89 4.50
C LEU A 152 1.30 -6.27 4.87
N LYS A 153 0.68 -6.41 6.04
CA LYS A 153 0.00 -7.67 6.43
C LYS A 153 -1.24 -7.95 5.60
N LEU A 154 -2.04 -6.93 5.29
CA LEU A 154 -3.18 -7.04 4.39
C LEU A 154 -2.73 -7.45 2.98
N LEU A 155 -1.66 -6.83 2.46
CA LEU A 155 -1.07 -7.22 1.17
C LEU A 155 -0.68 -8.70 1.17
N GLN A 156 0.05 -9.16 2.20
CA GLN A 156 0.43 -10.58 2.33
C GLN A 156 -0.77 -11.52 2.41
N CYS A 157 -1.88 -11.08 3.02
CA CYS A 157 -3.11 -11.86 3.08
C CYS A 157 -3.78 -11.97 1.69
N ILE A 158 -3.82 -10.88 0.94
CA ILE A 158 -4.43 -10.81 -0.39
C ILE A 158 -3.61 -11.55 -1.46
N ASP A 159 -2.28 -11.45 -1.40
CA ASP A 159 -1.41 -12.24 -2.28
C ASP A 159 -1.56 -13.74 -2.02
N LYS A 160 -1.88 -14.13 -0.78
CA LYS A 160 -2.21 -15.50 -0.39
C LYS A 160 -3.70 -15.82 -0.51
N SER A 161 -4.50 -15.01 -1.22
CA SER A 161 -5.97 -15.11 -1.27
C SER A 161 -6.51 -16.46 -1.75
N GLY A 162 -5.66 -17.35 -2.25
CA GLY A 162 -6.02 -18.75 -2.42
C GLY A 162 -6.44 -19.49 -1.14
N ARG A 163 -6.41 -18.83 0.02
CA ARG A 163 -6.99 -19.29 1.29
C ARG A 163 -8.52 -19.27 1.33
N PHE A 164 -9.16 -18.43 0.52
CA PHE A 164 -10.61 -18.21 0.57
C PHE A 164 -11.38 -19.01 -0.49
N HIS A 165 -10.68 -19.84 -1.28
CA HIS A 165 -11.23 -20.62 -2.40
C HIS A 165 -12.42 -21.54 -2.06
N GLN A 166 -12.67 -21.84 -0.79
CA GLN A 166 -13.88 -22.57 -0.37
C GLN A 166 -15.17 -21.74 -0.53
N HIS A 167 -15.08 -20.40 -0.57
CA HIS A 167 -16.22 -19.49 -0.69
C HIS A 167 -16.13 -18.63 -1.94
N GLN A 168 -16.57 -19.17 -3.08
CA GLN A 168 -17.06 -18.44 -4.26
C GLN A 168 -16.12 -17.33 -4.78
N GLN A 169 -15.47 -17.59 -5.92
CA GLN A 169 -14.51 -16.72 -6.63
C GLN A 169 -14.90 -15.24 -6.79
N THR A 170 -16.19 -14.89 -6.65
CA THR A 170 -16.70 -13.51 -6.63
C THR A 170 -16.26 -12.73 -5.39
N ASN A 171 -16.25 -13.34 -4.21
CA ASN A 171 -15.97 -12.66 -2.94
C ASN A 171 -14.49 -12.23 -2.80
N ASP A 172 -13.58 -13.03 -3.36
CA ASP A 172 -12.13 -12.78 -3.35
C ASP A 172 -11.74 -11.58 -4.21
N ASN A 173 -12.41 -11.44 -5.36
CA ASN A 173 -12.26 -10.28 -6.22
C ASN A 173 -12.75 -9.00 -5.51
N ASP A 174 -13.87 -9.08 -4.78
CA ASP A 174 -14.40 -7.93 -4.04
C ASP A 174 -13.50 -7.51 -2.87
N LEU A 175 -12.89 -8.48 -2.18
CA LEU A 175 -11.91 -8.20 -1.13
C LEU A 175 -10.67 -7.48 -1.69
N THR A 176 -10.13 -8.01 -2.79
CA THR A 176 -8.97 -7.42 -3.49
C THR A 176 -9.30 -6.01 -3.97
N ASN A 177 -10.48 -5.80 -4.57
CA ASN A 177 -10.94 -4.49 -5.01
C ASN A 177 -11.03 -3.50 -3.83
N SER A 178 -11.61 -3.92 -2.71
CA SER A 178 -11.72 -3.08 -1.50
C SER A 178 -10.35 -2.64 -0.97
N PHE A 179 -9.35 -3.53 -1.01
CA PHE A 179 -7.99 -3.20 -0.63
C PHE A 179 -7.32 -2.27 -1.64
N LEU A 180 -7.51 -2.52 -2.94
CA LEU A 180 -6.96 -1.67 -3.99
C LEU A 180 -7.52 -0.25 -3.96
N GLU A 181 -8.80 -0.07 -3.60
CA GLU A 181 -9.39 1.26 -3.35
C GLU A 181 -8.71 1.99 -2.19
N LEU A 182 -8.37 1.26 -1.13
CA LEU A 182 -7.59 1.80 -0.02
C LEU A 182 -6.21 2.25 -0.51
N ILE A 183 -5.50 1.39 -1.24
CA ILE A 183 -4.16 1.70 -1.75
C ILE A 183 -4.23 2.91 -2.69
N LEU A 184 -5.24 2.98 -3.56
CA LEU A 184 -5.46 4.13 -4.44
C LEU A 184 -5.58 5.44 -3.64
N HIS A 185 -6.33 5.42 -2.53
CA HIS A 185 -6.43 6.58 -1.64
C HIS A 185 -5.08 6.98 -1.03
N VAL A 186 -4.24 6.00 -0.64
CA VAL A 186 -2.88 6.26 -0.13
C VAL A 186 -2.03 6.99 -1.17
N TYR A 187 -2.06 6.58 -2.44
CA TYR A 187 -1.28 7.19 -3.51
C TYR A 187 -1.79 8.56 -3.96
N GLN A 188 -3.07 8.87 -3.73
CA GLN A 188 -3.66 10.17 -4.06
C GLN A 188 -3.34 11.26 -3.02
N GLU A 189 -3.04 10.87 -1.78
CA GLU A 189 -2.81 11.78 -0.67
C GLU A 189 -1.32 12.09 -0.48
N THR A 190 -0.97 13.38 -0.41
CA THR A 190 0.43 13.81 -0.26
C THR A 190 1.06 13.46 1.08
N ASN A 191 0.23 13.17 2.09
CA ASN A 191 0.68 12.89 3.46
C ASN A 191 1.20 11.46 3.66
N TYR A 192 0.97 10.55 2.70
CA TYR A 192 1.33 9.13 2.81
C TYR A 192 2.49 8.72 1.90
N ARG A 193 3.33 9.68 1.51
CA ARG A 193 4.49 9.48 0.65
C ARG A 193 5.45 8.37 1.13
N GLU A 194 5.73 8.30 2.43
CA GLU A 194 6.56 7.25 3.02
C GLU A 194 5.92 5.85 2.92
N LEU A 195 4.59 5.76 2.86
CA LEU A 195 3.88 4.50 2.68
C LEU A 195 3.95 4.03 1.23
N CYS A 196 3.90 4.95 0.26
CA CYS A 196 3.96 4.62 -1.16
C CYS A 196 5.20 3.81 -1.52
N ILE A 197 6.35 4.11 -0.91
CA ILE A 197 7.60 3.34 -1.15
C ILE A 197 7.44 1.89 -0.69
N LYS A 198 6.81 1.66 0.47
CA LYS A 198 6.62 0.32 1.04
C LYS A 198 5.51 -0.47 0.35
N LEU A 199 4.61 0.22 -0.35
CA LEU A 199 3.42 -0.37 -0.97
C LEU A 199 3.56 -0.52 -2.48
N GLU A 200 4.79 -0.47 -3.02
CA GLU A 200 5.06 -0.69 -4.44
C GLU A 200 4.43 -2.01 -4.93
N ALA A 201 4.64 -3.12 -4.21
CA ALA A 201 4.01 -4.39 -4.53
C ALA A 201 2.47 -4.33 -4.60
N ALA A 202 1.83 -3.54 -3.72
CA ALA A 202 0.38 -3.33 -3.73
C ALA A 202 -0.07 -2.44 -4.90
N PHE A 203 0.75 -1.48 -5.31
CA PHE A 203 0.49 -0.66 -6.49
C PHE A 203 0.54 -1.50 -7.77
N ILE A 204 1.56 -2.36 -7.87
CA ILE A 204 1.71 -3.30 -8.98
C ILE A 204 0.55 -4.31 -9.03
N LEU A 205 0.05 -4.77 -7.87
CA LEU A 205 -1.19 -5.54 -7.76
C LEU A 205 -2.39 -4.79 -8.35
N GLY A 206 -2.45 -3.47 -8.19
CA GLY A 206 -3.46 -2.60 -8.80
C GLY A 206 -3.42 -2.55 -10.33
N LEU A 207 -2.21 -2.52 -10.91
CA LEU A 207 -2.02 -2.55 -12.37
C LEU A 207 -2.51 -3.87 -13.00
N LYS A 208 -2.50 -4.98 -12.25
CA LYS A 208 -3.05 -6.28 -12.70
C LYS A 208 -4.51 -6.51 -12.31
N SER A 209 -5.19 -5.53 -11.72
CA SER A 209 -6.58 -5.71 -11.29
C SER A 209 -7.48 -6.19 -12.43
N THR A 210 -8.36 -7.14 -12.12
CA THR A 210 -9.44 -7.61 -13.01
C THR A 210 -10.49 -6.52 -13.21
N ASN A 211 -10.66 -5.65 -12.22
CA ASN A 211 -11.54 -4.49 -12.30
C ASN A 211 -10.92 -3.41 -13.19
N GLN A 212 -11.53 -3.20 -14.36
CA GLN A 212 -11.05 -2.24 -15.36
C GLN A 212 -10.98 -0.81 -14.81
N GLN A 213 -11.92 -0.38 -13.98
CA GLN A 213 -11.95 0.99 -13.45
C GLN A 213 -10.79 1.22 -12.50
N LEU A 214 -10.55 0.29 -11.56
CA LEU A 214 -9.41 0.38 -10.66
C LEU A 214 -8.10 0.34 -11.43
N ARG A 215 -7.92 -0.62 -12.34
CA ARG A 215 -6.71 -0.71 -13.16
C ARG A 215 -6.39 0.58 -13.90
N LYS A 216 -7.42 1.23 -14.50
CA LYS A 216 -7.27 2.53 -15.15
C LYS A 216 -6.80 3.63 -14.18
N GLN A 217 -7.34 3.68 -12.97
CA GLN A 217 -6.93 4.69 -11.97
C GLN A 217 -5.48 4.50 -11.52
N PHE A 218 -5.04 3.26 -11.30
CA PHE A 218 -3.63 2.95 -11.01
C PHE A 218 -2.72 3.35 -12.17
N PHE A 219 -3.10 3.02 -13.39
CA PHE A 219 -2.35 3.39 -14.58
C PHE A 219 -2.27 4.91 -14.76
N LEU A 220 -3.34 5.66 -14.52
CA LEU A 220 -3.34 7.13 -14.60
C LEU A 220 -2.38 7.75 -13.58
N ILE A 221 -2.29 7.19 -12.37
CA ILE A 221 -1.30 7.63 -11.38
C ILE A 221 0.10 7.37 -11.93
N LEU A 222 0.37 6.18 -12.46
CA LEU A 222 1.67 5.86 -13.04
C LEU A 222 2.04 6.81 -14.19
N ASP A 223 1.12 6.98 -15.14
CA ASP A 223 1.29 7.85 -16.32
C ASP A 223 1.56 9.30 -15.96
N LYS A 224 0.84 9.83 -14.96
CA LYS A 224 1.00 11.21 -14.49
C LYS A 224 2.36 11.48 -13.84
N ASN A 225 2.98 10.45 -13.26
CA ASN A 225 4.25 10.58 -12.55
C ASN A 225 5.47 10.40 -13.46
N LEU A 226 5.28 10.02 -14.72
CA LEU A 226 6.34 9.86 -15.71
C LEU A 226 6.29 10.98 -16.76
N ARG A 227 7.45 11.39 -17.27
CA ARG A 227 7.48 12.31 -18.42
C ARG A 227 6.86 11.61 -19.64
N LYS A 228 6.22 12.39 -20.51
CA LYS A 228 5.59 11.89 -21.75
C LYS A 228 6.58 11.69 -22.90
N THR A 229 7.88 11.68 -22.62
CA THR A 229 8.92 11.43 -23.61
C THR A 229 9.17 9.93 -23.73
N LEU A 230 9.36 9.43 -24.96
CA LEU A 230 9.63 8.01 -25.19
C LEU A 230 10.88 7.55 -24.43
N HIS A 231 11.94 8.35 -24.47
CA HIS A 231 13.21 8.07 -23.81
C HIS A 231 13.04 7.81 -22.30
N ASP A 232 12.38 8.72 -21.58
CA ASP A 232 12.24 8.59 -20.12
C ASP A 232 11.38 7.39 -19.74
N ARG A 233 10.38 7.04 -20.57
CA ARG A 233 9.56 5.84 -20.34
C ARG A 233 10.31 4.55 -20.61
N LEU A 234 11.15 4.49 -21.65
CA LEU A 234 11.98 3.32 -21.90
C LEU A 234 12.98 3.10 -20.76
N LEU A 235 13.64 4.17 -20.29
CA LEU A 235 14.51 4.10 -19.13
C LEU A 235 13.75 3.60 -17.90
N PHE A 236 12.56 4.14 -17.65
CA PHE A 236 11.72 3.68 -16.56
C PHE A 236 11.40 2.18 -16.65
N ILE A 237 10.94 1.73 -17.81
CA ILE A 237 10.53 0.33 -18.05
C ILE A 237 11.70 -0.64 -17.86
N PHE A 238 12.90 -0.30 -18.36
CA PHE A 238 14.03 -1.23 -18.40
C PHE A 238 15.02 -1.10 -17.25
N LEU A 239 15.20 0.10 -16.68
CA LEU A 239 16.27 0.37 -15.71
C LEU A 239 15.74 0.69 -14.30
N SER A 240 14.57 1.31 -14.19
CA SER A 240 14.04 1.79 -12.91
C SER A 240 13.06 0.82 -12.26
N GLN A 241 12.09 0.32 -13.02
CA GLN A 241 10.96 -0.41 -12.45
C GLN A 241 11.32 -1.87 -12.19
N ASN A 242 11.08 -2.33 -10.96
CA ASN A 242 11.12 -3.75 -10.65
C ASN A 242 9.78 -4.40 -11.05
N TRP A 243 9.81 -5.29 -12.05
CA TRP A 243 8.64 -6.03 -12.53
C TRP A 243 8.45 -7.40 -11.84
N GLU A 244 9.27 -7.75 -10.85
CA GLU A 244 9.24 -9.05 -10.15
C GLU A 244 7.85 -9.39 -9.57
N TYR A 245 7.14 -8.39 -9.04
CA TYR A 245 5.77 -8.55 -8.52
C TYR A 245 4.73 -8.93 -9.60
N LEU A 246 5.05 -8.74 -10.88
CA LEU A 246 4.27 -9.22 -12.02
C LEU A 246 4.93 -10.40 -12.74
N GLY A 247 5.97 -11.03 -12.18
CA GLY A 247 6.74 -12.06 -12.87
C GLY A 247 5.91 -13.26 -13.36
N GLN A 248 4.80 -13.58 -12.69
CA GLN A 248 3.88 -14.64 -13.09
C GLN A 248 2.82 -14.21 -14.13
N HIS A 249 2.81 -12.94 -14.52
CA HIS A 249 1.86 -12.35 -15.45
C HIS A 249 2.58 -11.76 -16.66
N TYR A 250 1.84 -11.52 -17.75
CA TYR A 250 2.37 -10.87 -18.94
C TYR A 250 2.55 -9.35 -18.72
N TRP A 251 3.57 -8.98 -17.96
CA TRP A 251 3.86 -7.61 -17.54
C TRP A 251 4.23 -6.68 -18.69
N ILE A 252 4.74 -7.23 -19.80
CA ILE A 252 5.00 -6.49 -21.05
C ILE A 252 3.75 -5.74 -21.53
N LYS A 253 2.54 -6.24 -21.25
CA LYS A 253 1.30 -5.52 -21.53
C LYS A 253 1.26 -4.12 -20.89
N GLN A 254 1.71 -3.99 -19.65
CA GLN A 254 1.75 -2.72 -18.92
C GLN A 254 2.79 -1.77 -19.54
N CYS A 255 3.94 -2.32 -19.95
CA CYS A 255 4.98 -1.58 -20.65
C CYS A 255 4.50 -1.05 -22.00
N LEU A 256 3.75 -1.87 -22.76
CA LEU A 256 3.15 -1.45 -24.02
C LEU A 256 2.12 -0.33 -23.80
N GLU A 257 1.29 -0.43 -22.76
CA GLU A 257 0.33 0.62 -22.43
C GLU A 257 1.05 1.95 -22.10
N LEU A 258 2.12 1.91 -21.31
CA LEU A 258 2.99 3.07 -21.06
C LEU A 258 3.65 3.59 -22.34
N PHE A 259 4.06 2.71 -23.25
CA PHE A 259 4.64 3.10 -24.52
C PHE A 259 3.61 3.83 -25.40
N TYR A 260 2.39 3.32 -25.49
CA TYR A 260 1.33 3.92 -26.30
C TYR A 260 0.92 5.31 -25.82
N THR A 261 1.03 5.61 -24.52
CA THR A 261 0.75 6.97 -24.02
C THR A 261 1.75 8.05 -24.48
N CYS A 262 2.91 7.67 -25.03
CA CYS A 262 3.83 8.62 -25.66
C CYS A 262 3.39 9.05 -27.06
N VAL A 263 2.48 8.29 -27.69
CA VAL A 263 2.02 8.59 -29.05
C VAL A 263 1.12 9.82 -29.02
N SER A 264 1.41 10.80 -29.87
CA SER A 264 0.54 11.97 -30.00
C SER A 264 -0.79 11.58 -30.63
N SER A 265 -1.88 11.82 -29.92
CA SER A 265 -3.25 11.60 -30.43
C SER A 265 -3.69 12.64 -31.48
N THR A 266 -2.89 13.70 -31.69
CA THR A 266 -3.24 14.80 -32.60
C THR A 266 -2.82 14.55 -34.04
N ILE A 267 -2.03 13.51 -34.30
CA ILE A 267 -1.51 13.20 -35.63
C ILE A 267 -2.45 12.22 -36.31
N PRO A 268 -3.03 12.55 -37.48
CA PRO A 268 -3.91 11.63 -38.19
C PRO A 268 -3.11 10.40 -38.65
N LEU A 269 -3.65 9.21 -38.37
CA LEU A 269 -3.07 7.96 -38.83
C LEU A 269 -3.36 7.81 -40.33
N SER A 270 -2.30 7.72 -41.13
CA SER A 270 -2.39 7.31 -42.53
C SER A 270 -1.64 5.99 -42.69
N ILE A 271 -2.26 5.04 -43.38
CA ILE A 271 -1.60 3.79 -43.74
C ILE A 271 -0.73 4.12 -44.96
N VAL A 272 0.57 4.26 -44.72
CA VAL A 272 1.55 4.40 -45.80
C VAL A 272 1.87 3.00 -46.31
N ASP A 273 1.73 2.76 -47.62
CA ASP A 273 2.17 1.50 -48.24
C ASP A 273 3.70 1.44 -48.14
N ASN A 274 4.20 0.72 -47.13
CA ASN A 274 5.60 0.71 -46.68
C ASN A 274 6.59 0.07 -47.68
N ARG A 275 6.16 -0.15 -48.93
CA ARG A 275 7.00 -0.69 -50.00
C ARG A 275 8.17 0.24 -50.35
N THR A 276 8.07 1.53 -50.04
CA THR A 276 9.13 2.53 -50.32
C THR A 276 9.72 3.18 -49.06
N SER A 277 9.05 3.10 -47.91
CA SER A 277 9.53 3.64 -46.63
C SER A 277 10.08 2.53 -45.75
N ILE A 278 11.26 2.04 -46.10
CA ILE A 278 12.03 1.11 -45.29
C ILE A 278 12.61 1.91 -44.13
N LEU A 279 12.09 1.70 -42.92
CA LEU A 279 12.80 2.13 -41.72
C LEU A 279 14.17 1.43 -41.74
N PRO A 280 15.29 2.16 -41.56
CA PRO A 280 16.60 1.52 -41.47
C PRO A 280 16.54 0.43 -40.39
N ALA A 281 17.07 -0.76 -40.68
CA ALA A 281 17.15 -1.80 -39.66
C ALA A 281 17.83 -1.24 -38.40
N LEU A 282 17.43 -1.66 -37.20
CA LEU A 282 18.11 -1.25 -35.95
C LEU A 282 19.63 -1.56 -36.00
N THR A 283 20.01 -2.58 -36.76
CA THR A 283 21.37 -2.98 -37.07
C THR A 283 22.02 -2.22 -38.22
N SER A 284 21.31 -1.34 -38.93
CA SER A 284 21.90 -0.52 -40.01
C SER A 284 22.96 0.46 -39.49
N VAL A 285 22.84 0.89 -38.23
CA VAL A 285 23.85 1.69 -37.52
C VAL A 285 24.90 0.78 -36.85
N ILE A 286 24.51 -0.45 -36.50
CA ILE A 286 25.40 -1.44 -35.88
C ILE A 286 26.13 -2.18 -37.00
N LYS A 287 27.22 -1.58 -37.50
CA LYS A 287 28.16 -2.28 -38.38
C LYS A 287 28.55 -3.59 -37.70
N SER A 288 28.09 -4.71 -38.24
CA SER A 288 28.22 -6.05 -37.64
C SER A 288 29.66 -6.60 -37.64
N GLY A 289 30.66 -5.71 -37.66
CA GLY A 289 32.09 -6.03 -37.59
C GLY A 289 32.82 -5.43 -36.38
N GLU A 290 32.17 -4.58 -35.58
CA GLU A 290 32.79 -3.99 -34.40
C GLU A 290 31.87 -4.27 -33.20
N PHE A 291 32.20 -5.32 -32.45
CA PHE A 291 31.87 -5.37 -31.03
C PHE A 291 32.61 -4.18 -30.40
N TYR A 292 31.99 -2.99 -30.45
CA TYR A 292 32.43 -1.88 -29.63
C TYR A 292 32.16 -2.27 -28.19
N ASP A 293 33.23 -2.42 -27.42
CA ASP A 293 33.10 -2.48 -25.97
C ASP A 293 32.26 -1.28 -25.53
N ARG A 294 31.24 -1.54 -24.71
CA ARG A 294 30.23 -0.57 -24.25
C ARG A 294 30.83 0.75 -23.76
N TYR A 295 32.08 0.71 -23.31
CA TYR A 295 32.92 1.83 -22.91
C TYR A 295 33.25 2.80 -24.05
N ASP A 296 33.65 2.33 -25.23
CA ASP A 296 34.10 3.20 -26.32
C ASP A 296 32.95 4.00 -26.94
N PHE A 297 31.76 3.41 -27.05
CA PHE A 297 30.55 4.13 -27.47
C PHE A 297 30.20 5.24 -26.48
N MET A 298 30.33 4.97 -25.19
CA MET A 298 30.02 5.94 -24.13
C MET A 298 31.03 7.09 -24.14
N ILE A 299 32.32 6.79 -24.36
CA ILE A 299 33.37 7.78 -24.55
C ILE A 299 33.09 8.65 -25.78
N ASP A 300 32.80 8.05 -26.94
CA ASP A 300 32.56 8.79 -28.18
C ASP A 300 31.31 9.69 -28.09
N TYR A 301 30.23 9.18 -27.48
CA TYR A 301 29.02 9.95 -27.18
C TYR A 301 29.30 11.15 -26.26
N VAL A 302 30.12 10.98 -25.22
CA VAL A 302 30.56 12.07 -24.35
C VAL A 302 31.41 13.08 -25.12
N LYS A 303 32.31 12.65 -26.01
CA LYS A 303 33.11 13.55 -26.85
C LYS A 303 32.27 14.39 -27.81
N THR A 304 31.24 13.81 -28.41
CA THR A 304 30.39 14.51 -29.38
C THR A 304 29.39 15.47 -28.72
N LYS A 305 28.90 15.15 -27.53
CA LYS A 305 27.86 15.95 -26.85
C LYS A 305 28.42 16.97 -25.86
N ASN A 306 29.61 16.75 -25.27
CA ASN A 306 30.26 17.65 -24.31
C ASN A 306 31.79 17.73 -24.53
N PRO A 307 32.25 18.49 -25.54
CA PRO A 307 33.69 18.60 -25.86
C PRO A 307 34.54 19.18 -24.71
N SER A 308 33.93 20.03 -23.87
CA SER A 308 34.56 20.69 -22.72
C SER A 308 34.81 19.79 -21.51
N ALA A 309 34.22 18.58 -21.46
CA ALA A 309 34.48 17.62 -20.39
C ALA A 309 35.86 16.94 -20.52
N ILE A 310 36.50 17.04 -21.68
CA ILE A 310 37.73 16.30 -22.03
C ILE A 310 38.99 17.15 -21.82
N GLU A 311 38.87 18.49 -21.79
CA GLU A 311 40.03 19.38 -21.59
C GLU A 311 40.63 19.31 -20.18
N ASN A 312 39.93 18.72 -19.20
CA ASN A 312 40.44 18.61 -17.82
C ASN A 312 41.07 17.25 -17.49
N VAL A 313 41.16 16.30 -18.42
CA VAL A 313 41.88 15.04 -18.19
C VAL A 313 43.27 15.12 -18.82
N GLY A 314 44.09 16.02 -18.28
CA GLY A 314 45.53 15.99 -18.46
C GLY A 314 46.07 14.75 -17.74
N ILE A 315 46.49 13.75 -18.51
CA ILE A 315 47.19 12.56 -18.00
C ILE A 315 48.49 13.03 -17.33
N LYS A 316 48.49 13.13 -16.00
CA LYS A 316 49.72 13.02 -15.21
C LYS A 316 49.82 11.58 -14.76
N THR A 317 50.60 10.82 -15.51
CA THR A 317 51.21 9.59 -15.04
C THR A 317 52.01 9.90 -13.78
N GLU A 318 51.50 9.50 -12.62
CA GLU A 318 52.33 9.22 -11.45
C GLU A 318 51.61 8.24 -10.52
N GLN A 319 52.40 7.27 -10.07
CA GLN A 319 52.01 6.17 -9.19
C GLN A 319 51.57 6.69 -7.82
N ASN A 320 50.39 6.30 -7.34
CA ASN A 320 50.16 5.68 -6.02
C ASN A 320 48.69 5.75 -5.57
N SER A 321 48.36 4.74 -4.76
CA SER A 321 47.19 4.50 -3.90
C SER A 321 46.34 5.69 -3.42
N ASP A 322 45.03 5.43 -3.38
CA ASP A 322 44.00 6.00 -2.50
C ASP A 322 43.78 7.53 -2.49
N VAL A 323 42.85 8.04 -3.32
CA VAL A 323 42.13 9.30 -3.05
C VAL A 323 40.68 9.22 -3.55
N GLN A 324 39.71 9.39 -2.64
CA GLN A 324 38.30 9.67 -2.92
C GLN A 324 38.16 11.08 -3.51
N ILE A 325 37.60 11.20 -4.72
CA ILE A 325 37.22 12.50 -5.31
C ILE A 325 35.74 12.74 -5.04
N LYS A 326 35.45 13.76 -4.23
CA LYS A 326 34.10 14.25 -3.92
C LYS A 326 33.83 15.45 -4.83
N MET A 327 32.87 15.36 -5.74
CA MET A 327 32.44 16.49 -6.57
C MET A 327 31.07 17.00 -6.07
N GLU A 328 31.07 18.19 -5.49
CA GLU A 328 29.85 18.98 -5.27
C GLU A 328 29.54 19.78 -6.54
N VAL A 329 28.31 19.67 -7.03
CA VAL A 329 27.80 20.52 -8.12
C VAL A 329 26.68 21.39 -7.57
N ASN A 330 26.86 22.70 -7.74
CA ASN A 330 25.89 23.74 -7.39
C ASN A 330 24.59 23.55 -8.16
N ASP A 331 23.50 23.41 -7.42
CA ASP A 331 22.18 23.05 -7.92
C ASP A 331 21.31 24.31 -8.07
N GLU A 332 21.29 24.90 -9.26
CA GLU A 332 20.27 25.87 -9.63
C GLU A 332 19.50 25.35 -10.84
N THR A 333 18.46 24.54 -10.58
CA THR A 333 17.34 24.34 -11.51
C THR A 333 15.99 24.57 -10.82
N PRO A 334 14.99 25.09 -11.56
CA PRO A 334 13.90 25.85 -10.98
C PRO A 334 12.82 24.94 -10.39
N THR A 335 12.46 25.23 -9.12
CA THR A 335 11.21 24.86 -8.42
C THR A 335 10.50 23.58 -8.92
N GLN A 336 11.11 22.43 -8.68
CA GLN A 336 10.45 21.13 -8.88
C GLN A 336 9.38 20.89 -7.82
N ASN A 337 8.19 20.55 -8.30
CA ASN A 337 7.05 20.12 -7.48
C ASN A 337 7.45 18.87 -6.67
N PRO A 338 7.47 18.90 -5.32
CA PRO A 338 8.06 17.87 -4.48
C PRO A 338 7.34 16.51 -4.55
N ALA A 339 6.23 16.40 -5.29
CA ALA A 339 5.56 15.14 -5.58
C ALA A 339 6.33 14.27 -6.58
N TYR A 340 7.11 14.88 -7.48
CA TYR A 340 7.83 14.20 -8.55
C TYR A 340 8.93 13.29 -7.99
N SER A 341 9.69 13.77 -7.00
CA SER A 341 10.85 13.03 -6.45
C SER A 341 10.46 11.77 -5.67
N ILE A 342 9.30 11.73 -5.01
CA ILE A 342 8.99 10.63 -4.09
C ILE A 342 8.28 9.47 -4.79
N ILE A 343 7.43 9.73 -5.77
CA ILE A 343 6.88 8.66 -6.61
C ILE A 343 7.94 8.16 -7.59
N SER A 344 8.83 9.05 -8.06
CA SER A 344 10.07 8.69 -8.74
C SER A 344 10.95 7.78 -7.88
N ASN A 345 11.19 8.12 -6.61
CA ASN A 345 11.96 7.27 -5.69
C ASN A 345 11.27 5.95 -5.37
N ALA A 346 9.95 5.96 -5.19
CA ALA A 346 9.14 4.76 -4.89
C ALA A 346 9.00 3.80 -6.08
N LEU A 347 9.15 4.29 -7.31
CA LEU A 347 9.10 3.51 -8.55
C LEU A 347 10.46 3.48 -9.29
N GLY A 348 11.56 3.80 -8.59
CA GLY A 348 12.93 3.68 -9.11
C GLY A 348 13.42 4.72 -10.15
N VAL A 349 12.65 5.75 -10.48
CA VAL A 349 12.99 6.79 -11.48
C VAL A 349 14.18 7.68 -11.05
N THR A 350 14.53 7.76 -9.76
CA THR A 350 15.62 8.65 -9.29
C THR A 350 17.02 8.06 -9.43
N ALA A 351 17.16 6.76 -9.71
CA ALA A 351 18.48 6.17 -9.98
C ALA A 351 19.17 6.80 -11.22
N MET A 352 18.42 7.49 -12.07
CA MET A 352 18.95 8.20 -13.25
C MET A 352 19.68 9.51 -12.91
N SER A 353 19.56 10.06 -11.69
CA SER A 353 20.37 11.23 -11.28
C SER A 353 21.76 10.83 -10.77
N THR A 354 21.90 9.60 -10.27
CA THR A 354 23.17 9.07 -9.72
C THR A 354 23.94 8.20 -10.73
N LEU A 355 23.32 7.81 -11.84
CA LEU A 355 24.00 7.12 -12.95
C LEU A 355 24.59 8.08 -14.00
N VAL A 356 24.46 9.40 -13.77
CA VAL A 356 25.08 10.47 -14.58
C VAL A 356 26.06 11.32 -13.73
N THR A 357 26.37 10.89 -12.52
CA THR A 357 27.51 11.39 -11.72
C THR A 357 28.62 10.36 -11.76
#